data_AF-A0A382XC03-F1
#
_entry.id   AF-A0A382XC03-F1
#
_cell.length_a   1.000
_cell.length_b   1.000
_cell.length_c   1.000
_cell.angle_alpha   90.00
_cell.angle_beta   90.00
_cell.angle_gamma   90.00
#
_symmetry.space_group_name_H-M   'P 1'
#
loop_
_entity.id
_entity.type
_entity.pdbx_description
1 polymer ?
#
loop_
_entity_poly.entity_id
_entity_poly.type
_entity_poly.pdbx_seq_one_letter_code
_entity_poly.pdbx_strand_id
1 'polypeptide(L)' 'AMLGKGTCLGEMALLDDEPRSADATVTEDSVLFRIEQEGFYEVMGSQSDIMEGIIKLLTGRLRVANDKLMAK' A
#
# COMPACT_ATOMS: atom_id res chain seq x y z
N ALA A 1 -3.06 6.06 -10.67
CA ALA A 1 -2.18 5.02 -11.24
C ALA A 1 -3.04 3.81 -11.60
N MET A 2 -2.67 3.01 -12.61
CA MET A 2 -3.34 1.72 -12.86
C MET A 2 -2.71 0.64 -11.99
N LEU A 3 -3.55 -0.11 -11.29
CA LEU A 3 -3.15 -1.16 -10.36
C LEU A 3 -3.54 -2.52 -10.94
N GLY A 4 -2.69 -3.53 -10.71
CA GLY A 4 -2.88 -4.89 -11.22
C GLY A 4 -2.94 -5.93 -10.11
N LYS A 5 -3.12 -7.19 -10.49
CA LYS A 5 -3.13 -8.32 -9.56
C LYS A 5 -1.87 -8.32 -8.68
N GLY A 6 -2.05 -8.52 -7.38
CA GLY A 6 -0.96 -8.57 -6.39
C GLY A 6 -0.48 -7.20 -5.91
N THR A 7 -1.10 -6.10 -6.37
CA THR A 7 -0.82 -4.76 -5.83
C THR A 7 -1.73 -4.45 -4.64
N CYS A 8 -1.21 -3.67 -3.69
CA CYS A 8 -1.95 -3.15 -2.54
C CYS A 8 -2.28 -1.66 -2.73
N LEU A 9 -3.35 -1.19 -2.11
CA LEU A 9 -3.70 0.23 -2.05
C LEU A 9 -4.30 0.57 -0.68
N GLY A 10 -4.35 1.86 -0.36
CA GLY A 10 -4.89 2.34 0.92
C GLY A 10 -3.92 2.15 2.10
N GLU A 11 -2.65 1.83 1.81
CA GLU A 11 -1.61 1.61 2.79
C GLU A 11 -1.21 2.88 3.56
N MET A 12 -1.35 4.06 2.93
CA MET A 12 -0.99 5.34 3.55
C MET A 12 -1.84 5.57 4.80
N ALA A 13 -3.16 5.73 4.61
CA ALA A 13 -4.13 5.87 5.69
C ALA A 13 -4.10 4.73 6.72
N LEU A 14 -3.70 3.51 6.30
CA LEU A 14 -3.52 2.38 7.23
C LEU A 14 -2.37 2.62 8.22
N LEU A 15 -1.29 3.27 7.76
CA LEU A 15 -0.02 3.43 8.46
C LEU A 15 0.13 4.77 9.17
N ASP A 16 -0.37 5.85 8.57
CA ASP A 16 -0.21 7.23 9.05
C ASP A 16 -1.45 7.79 9.75
N ASP A 17 -2.56 7.04 9.73
CA ASP A 17 -3.86 7.42 10.32
C ASP A 17 -4.45 8.72 9.72
N GLU A 18 -4.01 9.10 8.52
CA GLU A 18 -4.56 10.25 7.77
C GLU A 18 -5.72 9.82 6.86
N PRO A 19 -6.56 10.76 6.38
CA PRO A 19 -7.60 10.47 5.40
C PRO A 19 -7.06 9.78 4.14
N ARG A 20 -7.94 9.07 3.42
CA ARG A 20 -7.58 8.42 2.15
C ARG A 20 -6.96 9.43 1.19
N SER A 21 -5.76 9.11 0.69
CA SER A 21 -5.01 9.96 -0.23
C SER A 21 -5.61 10.03 -1.63
N ALA A 22 -6.44 9.05 -2.00
CA ALA A 22 -7.17 9.00 -3.27
C ALA A 22 -8.32 7.99 -3.22
N ASP A 23 -9.28 8.17 -4.12
CA ASP A 23 -10.30 7.17 -4.44
C ASP A 23 -9.74 6.06 -5.34
N ALA A 24 -10.38 4.89 -5.29
CA ALA A 24 -10.11 3.78 -6.20
C ALA A 24 -11.42 3.29 -6.82
N THR A 25 -11.40 3.04 -8.13
CA THR A 25 -12.53 2.50 -8.88
C THR A 25 -12.07 1.27 -9.63
N VAL A 26 -12.83 0.19 -9.55
CA VAL A 26 -12.56 -1.03 -10.32
C VAL A 26 -12.90 -0.80 -11.80
N THR A 27 -12.05 -1.29 -12.71
CA THR A 27 -12.28 -1.20 -14.17
C THR A 27 -12.80 -2.51 -14.76
N GLU A 28 -12.72 -3.60 -14.00
CA GLU A 28 -13.19 -4.93 -14.34
C GLU A 28 -13.53 -5.71 -13.05
N ASP A 29 -14.24 -6.84 -13.20
CA ASP A 29 -14.60 -7.72 -12.08
C ASP A 29 -13.35 -8.15 -11.30
N SER A 30 -13.31 -7.77 -10.03
CA SER A 30 -12.11 -7.89 -9.19
C SER A 30 -12.44 -8.45 -7.81
N VAL A 31 -11.56 -9.31 -7.30
CA VAL A 31 -11.60 -9.78 -5.91
C VAL A 31 -10.47 -9.12 -5.14
N LEU A 32 -10.82 -8.44 -4.05
CA LEU A 32 -9.88 -7.74 -3.20
C LEU A 32 -9.81 -8.40 -1.82
N PHE A 33 -8.60 -8.53 -1.29
CA PHE A 33 -8.40 -8.86 0.11
C PHE A 33 -8.38 -7.57 0.92
N ARG A 34 -9.19 -7.54 1.98
CA ARG A 34 -9.22 -6.43 2.93
C ARG A 34 -8.48 -6.85 4.20
N ILE A 35 -7.63 -5.95 4.68
CA ILE A 35 -6.98 -6.05 5.98
C ILE A 35 -7.50 -4.89 6.82
N GLU A 36 -7.97 -5.20 8.03
CA GLU A 36 -8.37 -4.18 9.00
C GLU A 36 -7.12 -3.60 9.70
N GLN A 37 -7.19 -2.32 10.08
CA GLN A 37 -6.06 -1.60 10.68
C GLN A 37 -5.56 -2.27 11.96
N GLU A 38 -6.46 -2.64 12.87
CA GLU A 38 -6.11 -3.32 14.13
C GLU A 38 -5.31 -4.60 13.89
N GLY A 39 -5.84 -5.52 13.07
CA GLY A 39 -5.16 -6.77 12.76
C GLY A 39 -3.82 -6.57 12.03
N PHE A 40 -3.70 -5.50 11.24
CA PHE A 40 -2.43 -5.14 10.61
C PHE A 40 -1.37 -4.74 11.65
N TYR A 41 -1.71 -3.88 12.62
CA TYR A 41 -0.78 -3.47 13.67
C TYR A 41 -0.40 -4.61 14.63
N GLU A 42 -1.33 -5.51 14.96
CA GLU A 42 -1.03 -6.72 15.75
C GLU A 42 0.02 -7.60 15.06
N VAL A 43 -0.12 -7.80 13.75
CA VAL A 43 0.81 -8.61 12.96
C VAL A 43 2.15 -7.91 12.82
N MET A 44 2.17 -6.61 12.57
CA MET A 44 3.42 -5.82 12.52
C MET A 44 4.18 -5.84 13.85
N GLY A 45 3.48 -5.80 14.99
CA GLY A 45 4.09 -5.82 16.31
C GLY A 45 4.63 -7.19 16.72
N SER A 46 4.07 -8.27 16.17
CA SER A 46 4.44 -9.65 16.51
C SER A 46 5.42 -10.30 15.53
N GLN A 47 5.54 -9.80 14.29
CA GLN A 47 6.33 -10.40 13.22
C GLN A 47 7.20 -9.35 12.50
N SER A 48 8.47 -9.24 12.91
CA SER A 48 9.43 -8.28 12.37
C SER A 48 9.64 -8.39 10.85
N ASP A 49 9.56 -9.60 10.31
CA ASP A 49 9.81 -9.88 8.89
C ASP A 49 8.73 -9.25 8.00
N ILE A 50 7.50 -9.12 8.52
CA ILE A 50 6.38 -8.47 7.84
C ILE A 50 6.63 -6.96 7.74
N MET A 51 7.09 -6.34 8.83
CA MET A 51 7.49 -4.94 8.83
C MET A 51 8.57 -4.66 7.79
N GLU A 52 9.60 -5.52 7.72
CA GLU A 52 10.66 -5.39 6.71
C GLU A 52 10.10 -5.47 5.28
N GLY A 53 9.16 -6.39 5.03
CA GLY A 53 8.46 -6.53 3.75
C GLY A 53 7.69 -5.26 3.36
N ILE A 54 6.98 -4.65 4.31
CA ILE A 54 6.23 -3.41 4.09
C ILE A 54 7.18 -2.25 3.76
N ILE A 55 8.28 -2.10 4.51
CA ILE A 55 9.28 -1.05 4.26
C ILE A 55 9.88 -1.20 2.85
N LYS A 56 10.25 -2.42 2.43
CA LYS A 56 10.75 -2.68 1.07
C LYS A 56 9.72 -2.32 0.00
N LEU A 57 8.44 -2.63 0.23
CA LEU A 57 7.36 -2.29 -0.69
C LEU A 57 7.16 -0.77 -0.81
N LEU A 58 7.09 -0.05 0.30
CA LEU A 58 6.88 1.40 0.31
C LEU A 58 8.07 2.16 -0.29
N THR A 59 9.30 1.78 0.06
CA THR A 59 10.50 2.39 -0.50
C THR A 59 10.63 2.13 -2.01
N GLY A 60 10.22 0.95 -2.48
CA GLY A 60 10.12 0.66 -3.91
C GLY A 60 9.12 1.57 -4.63
N ARG A 61 7.93 1.78 -4.05
CA ARG A 61 6.92 2.71 -4.61
C ARG A 61 7.43 4.15 -4.67
N LEU A 62 8.09 4.61 -3.61
CA LEU A 62 8.64 5.96 -3.55
C LEU A 62 9.68 6.19 -4.64
N ARG A 63 10.55 5.22 -4.91
CA ARG A 63 11.51 5.30 -6.03
C ARG A 63 10.80 5.45 -7.37
N VAL A 64 9.82 4.59 -7.65
CA VAL A 64 9.03 4.67 -8.90
C VAL A 64 8.31 6.02 -9.03
N ALA A 65 7.78 6.56 -7.93
CA ALA A 65 7.15 7.87 -7.92
C ALA A 65 8.15 9.00 -8.20
N ASN A 66 9.31 8.97 -7.55
CA ASN A 66 10.39 9.93 -7.77
C ASN A 66 10.92 9.87 -9.22
N ASP A 67 11.12 8.68 -9.78
CA ASP A 67 11.57 8.50 -11.16
C ASP A 67 10.58 9.14 -12.15
N LYS A 68 9.27 8.99 -11.91
CA LYS A 68 8.22 9.62 -12.72
C LYS A 68 8.20 11.14 -12.61
N LEU A 69 8.55 11.68 -11.44
CA LEU A 69 8.66 13.13 -11.25
C LEU A 69 9.88 13.70 -11.97
N MET A 70 11.01 12.98 -11.98
CA MET A 70 12.25 13.40 -12.64
C MET A 70 12.23 13.20 -14.17
N ALA A 71 11.40 12.29 -14.68
CA ALA A 71 11.22 12.06 -16.11
C ALA A 71 10.28 13.09 -16.79
N LYS A 72 9.81 14.09 -16.06
CA LYS A 72 8.92 15.17 -16.52
C LYS A 72 9.65 16.50 -16.54
#